data_AF-A0A8S9I9F4-F1
#
_entry.id   AF-A0A8S9I9F4-F1
#
_cell.length_a   1.000
_cell.length_b   1.000
_cell.length_c   1.000
_cell.angle_alpha   90.00
_cell.angle_beta   90.00
_cell.angle_gamma   90.00
#
_symmetry.space_group_name_H-M   'P 1'
#
loop_
_entity.id
_entity.type
_entity.pdbx_description
1 polymer ?
#
loop_
_entity_poly.entity_id
_entity_poly.type
_entity_poly.pdbx_seq_one_letter_code
_entity_poly.pdbx_strand_id
1 'polypeptide(L)'
;MSSILSNVLPAPEDPVLSVHIFQFKDLHPSYFFIIGSILPFYERVDHFLLQAFNLICMVTKQVIFACRDDPCPVKLNLSAGAYRTEEGKPLVLEVVRKAEQQLANDLSCDKGYLPIDGLADFNKLSAKLILGDDSHAVEENRVVTIQCLSGTGSLREGKPLVLEVVRKAEQQLANDL
;
A
#
# COMPACT_ATOMS: atom_id res chain seq x y z
N MET A 1 32.17 7.86 -15.06
CA MET A 1 30.75 7.54 -14.76
C MET A 1 30.68 6.45 -13.68
N SER A 2 31.25 6.70 -12.50
CA SER A 2 31.24 5.80 -11.35
C SER A 2 31.28 6.68 -10.09
N SER A 3 30.13 6.94 -9.47
CA SER A 3 30.04 7.36 -8.05
C SER A 3 28.63 7.62 -7.47
N ILE A 4 27.50 7.30 -8.13
CA ILE A 4 26.15 7.62 -7.59
C ILE A 4 25.40 6.35 -7.12
N LEU A 5 26.05 5.47 -6.35
CA LEU A 5 25.39 4.26 -5.81
C LEU A 5 25.72 3.95 -4.34
N SER A 6 26.25 4.89 -3.56
CA SER A 6 26.47 4.67 -2.13
C SER A 6 25.76 5.74 -1.32
N ASN A 7 24.56 5.39 -0.81
CA ASN A 7 24.05 5.75 0.52
C ASN A 7 22.61 5.22 0.66
N VAL A 8 22.50 3.90 0.70
CA VAL A 8 21.32 3.21 1.28
C VAL A 8 21.57 3.17 2.78
N LEU A 9 20.70 3.82 3.57
CA LEU A 9 20.74 3.78 5.03
C LEU A 9 20.71 2.31 5.52
N PRO A 10 21.39 1.97 6.64
CA PRO A 10 21.40 0.60 7.13
C PRO A 10 19.98 0.14 7.52
N ALA A 11 19.62 -1.07 7.10
CA ALA A 11 18.33 -1.68 7.40
C ALA A 11 18.20 -1.99 8.90
N PRO A 12 17.04 -1.75 9.54
CA PRO A 12 16.77 -2.22 10.90
C PRO A 12 16.60 -3.74 10.95
N GLU A 13 17.05 -4.38 12.03
CA GLU A 13 17.15 -5.84 12.21
C GLU A 13 15.85 -6.57 12.61
N ASP A 14 14.65 -5.98 12.41
CA ASP A 14 13.36 -6.63 12.73
C ASP A 14 12.43 -6.70 11.51
N PRO A 15 11.60 -7.77 11.36
CA PRO A 15 10.71 -7.93 10.21
C PRO A 15 9.47 -7.05 10.38
N VAL A 16 9.61 -5.75 10.10
CA VAL A 16 8.50 -4.79 10.09
C VAL A 16 8.13 -4.46 8.65
N LEU A 17 6.83 -4.51 8.37
CA LEU A 17 6.13 -4.10 7.16
C LEU A 17 6.85 -2.94 6.43
N SER A 18 7.50 -3.23 5.30
CA SER A 18 8.28 -2.24 4.54
C SER A 18 7.36 -1.28 3.78
N VAL A 19 7.14 -0.09 4.33
CA VAL A 19 6.51 1.03 3.63
C VAL A 19 7.61 1.88 3.01
N HIS A 20 7.78 1.82 1.69
CA HIS A 20 8.77 2.63 0.99
C HIS A 20 8.19 4.02 0.70
N ILE A 21 8.78 5.04 1.32
CA ILE A 21 8.53 6.46 1.05
C ILE A 21 9.41 6.86 -0.13
N PHE A 22 8.80 7.25 -1.26
CA PHE A 22 9.57 7.80 -2.39
C PHE A 22 9.77 9.30 -2.19
N GLN A 23 11.02 9.70 -1.88
CA GLN A 23 11.45 11.09 -1.92
C GLN A 23 12.14 11.34 -3.27
N PHE A 24 11.45 12.02 -4.19
CA PHE A 24 12.08 12.48 -5.44
C PHE A 24 12.86 13.75 -5.16
N LYS A 25 14.19 13.71 -5.29
CA LYS A 25 15.06 14.89 -5.10
C LYS A 25 15.07 15.85 -6.30
N ASP A 26 14.64 15.39 -7.48
CA ASP A 26 14.82 16.12 -8.74
C ASP A 26 13.54 16.83 -9.25
N LEU A 27 12.42 16.72 -8.52
CA LEU A 27 11.32 17.68 -8.63
C LEU A 27 11.28 18.49 -7.34
N HIS A 28 11.06 19.80 -7.48
CA HIS A 28 10.99 20.83 -6.44
C HIS A 28 10.82 20.31 -4.99
N PRO A 29 11.62 20.77 -3.99
CA PRO A 29 11.82 20.18 -2.66
C PRO A 29 10.58 20.10 -1.71
N SER A 30 9.36 20.19 -2.24
CA SER A 30 8.13 20.49 -1.50
C SER A 30 7.07 19.39 -1.54
N TYR A 31 7.28 18.25 -2.21
CA TYR A 31 6.22 17.22 -2.36
C TYR A 31 6.74 15.80 -2.09
N PHE A 32 6.07 15.10 -1.17
CA PHE A 32 6.28 13.69 -0.83
C PHE A 32 5.02 12.90 -1.24
N PHE A 33 5.20 11.81 -1.97
CA PHE A 33 4.12 10.89 -2.31
C PHE A 33 4.30 9.58 -1.55
N ILE A 34 3.32 9.22 -0.74
CA ILE A 34 3.26 7.90 -0.11
C ILE A 34 2.58 6.95 -1.11
N ILE A 35 3.38 6.20 -1.86
CA ILE A 35 2.90 5.10 -2.69
C ILE A 35 3.61 3.84 -2.19
N GLY A 36 2.93 3.05 -1.38
CA GLY A 36 3.49 1.78 -0.88
C GLY A 36 3.57 0.74 -1.99
N SER A 37 4.77 0.31 -2.38
CA SER A 37 4.99 -0.88 -3.20
C SER A 37 6.35 -1.54 -2.95
N ILE A 38 6.38 -2.85 -3.21
CA ILE A 38 7.58 -3.65 -3.43
C ILE A 38 7.76 -3.84 -4.95
N LEU A 39 9.01 -3.63 -5.38
CA LEU A 39 9.72 -3.99 -6.63
C LEU A 39 9.75 -3.00 -7.82
N PRO A 40 10.94 -2.87 -8.46
CA PRO A 40 11.20 -2.01 -9.61
C PRO A 40 11.03 -2.81 -10.91
N PHE A 41 10.16 -2.39 -11.81
CA PHE A 41 10.30 -2.64 -13.26
C PHE A 41 9.11 -2.00 -13.97
N TYR A 42 9.30 -0.81 -14.54
CA TYR A 42 8.21 -0.07 -15.15
C TYR A 42 8.58 0.32 -16.56
N GLU A 43 8.00 -0.44 -17.50
CA GLU A 43 7.61 0.05 -18.83
C GLU A 43 6.92 -1.03 -19.67
N ARG A 44 6.99 -2.32 -19.28
CA ARG A 44 6.47 -3.42 -20.12
C ARG A 44 5.60 -4.46 -19.40
N VAL A 45 5.10 -4.13 -18.21
CA VAL A 45 4.68 -5.15 -17.23
C VAL A 45 3.21 -5.11 -16.81
N ASP A 46 2.40 -4.20 -17.34
CA ASP A 46 1.01 -4.05 -16.87
C ASP A 46 0.12 -5.26 -17.19
N HIS A 47 0.20 -5.78 -18.40
CA HIS A 47 -0.59 -6.95 -18.78
C HIS A 47 -0.04 -8.23 -18.13
N PHE A 48 1.29 -8.39 -18.12
CA PHE A 48 1.94 -9.59 -17.60
C PHE A 48 1.84 -9.71 -16.08
N LEU A 49 2.04 -8.62 -15.32
CA LEU A 49 1.87 -8.63 -13.87
C LEU A 49 0.41 -8.80 -13.47
N LEU A 50 -0.52 -8.17 -14.17
CA LEU A 50 -1.94 -8.35 -13.86
C LEU A 50 -2.39 -9.79 -14.15
N GLN A 51 -1.90 -10.39 -15.25
CA GLN A 51 -2.11 -11.81 -15.54
C GLN A 51 -1.46 -12.71 -14.48
N ALA A 52 -0.22 -12.42 -14.07
CA ALA A 52 0.48 -13.16 -13.03
C ALA A 52 -0.24 -13.05 -11.68
N PHE A 53 -0.69 -11.85 -11.30
CA PHE A 53 -1.46 -11.61 -10.09
C PHE A 53 -2.80 -12.37 -10.12
N ASN A 54 -3.55 -12.29 -11.23
CA ASN A 54 -4.79 -13.03 -11.40
C ASN A 54 -4.56 -14.55 -11.32
N LEU A 55 -3.49 -15.04 -11.93
CA LEU A 55 -3.10 -16.45 -11.88
C LEU A 55 -2.75 -16.88 -10.45
N ILE A 56 -1.95 -16.08 -9.73
CA ILE A 56 -1.60 -16.33 -8.33
C ILE A 56 -2.86 -16.34 -7.45
N CYS A 57 -3.74 -15.33 -7.57
CA CYS A 57 -4.99 -15.29 -6.84
C CYS A 57 -5.88 -16.51 -7.12
N MET A 58 -5.97 -16.94 -8.38
CA MET A 58 -6.74 -18.12 -8.76
C MET A 58 -6.15 -19.40 -8.13
N VAL A 59 -4.84 -19.62 -8.27
CA VAL A 59 -4.15 -20.80 -7.73
C VAL A 59 -4.26 -20.84 -6.21
N THR A 60 -3.98 -19.72 -5.54
CA THR A 60 -4.10 -19.63 -4.08
C THR A 60 -5.53 -19.91 -3.62
N LYS A 61 -6.55 -19.40 -4.32
CA LYS A 61 -7.96 -19.68 -4.00
C LYS A 61 -8.31 -21.17 -4.16
N GLN A 62 -7.79 -21.82 -5.21
CA GLN A 62 -7.99 -23.26 -5.41
C GLN A 62 -7.35 -24.08 -4.28
N VAL A 63 -6.11 -23.76 -3.89
CA VAL A 63 -5.43 -24.43 -2.78
C VAL A 63 -6.17 -24.21 -1.46
N ILE A 64 -6.69 -23.00 -1.21
CA ILE A 64 -7.49 -22.71 -0.03
C ILE A 64 -8.72 -23.62 0.04
N PHE A 65 -9.46 -23.76 -1.07
CA PHE A 65 -10.66 -24.60 -1.09
C PHE A 65 -10.34 -26.08 -1.03
N ALA A 66 -9.31 -26.54 -1.76
CA ALA A 66 -8.86 -27.92 -1.69
C ALA A 66 -8.47 -28.31 -0.26
N CYS A 67 -7.68 -27.47 0.43
CA CYS A 67 -7.33 -27.70 1.82
C CYS A 67 -8.56 -27.64 2.74
N ARG A 68 -9.53 -26.74 2.50
CA ARG A 68 -10.75 -26.69 3.28
C ARG A 68 -11.58 -27.98 3.16
N ASP A 69 -11.66 -28.54 1.97
CA ASP A 69 -12.51 -29.69 1.66
C ASP A 69 -11.79 -31.04 1.89
N ASP A 70 -10.47 -31.03 2.12
CA ASP A 70 -9.67 -32.20 2.49
C ASP A 70 -10.17 -32.85 3.80
N PRO A 71 -10.50 -34.16 3.84
CA PRO A 71 -11.01 -34.81 5.04
C PRO A 71 -9.95 -35.05 6.14
N CYS A 72 -8.67 -34.81 5.86
CA CYS A 72 -7.60 -35.01 6.83
C CYS A 72 -7.81 -34.16 8.10
N PRO A 73 -7.82 -34.76 9.30
CA PRO A 73 -8.02 -34.02 10.55
C PRO A 73 -6.82 -33.15 10.93
N VAL A 74 -5.62 -33.43 10.38
CA VAL A 74 -4.38 -32.69 10.64
C VAL A 74 -3.91 -32.06 9.33
N LYS A 75 -4.55 -30.96 8.94
CA LYS A 75 -4.26 -30.23 7.72
C LYS A 75 -3.91 -28.78 8.03
N LEU A 76 -2.95 -28.22 7.30
CA LEU A 76 -2.46 -26.86 7.48
C LEU A 76 -2.46 -26.13 6.14
N ASN A 77 -3.08 -24.96 6.11
CA ASN A 77 -3.11 -24.12 4.92
C ASN A 77 -2.05 -23.00 5.03
N LEU A 78 -0.99 -23.11 4.22
CA LEU A 78 0.09 -22.12 4.12
C LEU A 78 -0.01 -21.22 2.88
N SER A 79 -1.06 -21.37 2.08
CA SER A 79 -1.23 -20.62 0.83
C SER A 79 -1.82 -19.23 1.03
N ALA A 80 -2.60 -19.04 2.10
CA ALA A 80 -3.24 -17.76 2.41
C ALA A 80 -2.32 -16.91 3.31
N GLY A 81 -1.92 -15.72 2.83
CA GLY A 81 -1.21 -14.71 3.61
C GLY A 81 -2.14 -13.94 4.57
N ALA A 82 -2.95 -14.64 5.35
CA ALA A 82 -3.90 -14.04 6.29
C ALA A 82 -3.61 -14.53 7.71
N TYR A 83 -3.61 -13.60 8.67
CA TYR A 83 -3.39 -13.93 10.08
C TYR A 83 -4.47 -14.86 10.63
N ARG A 84 -4.03 -15.86 11.38
CA ARG A 84 -4.88 -16.88 12.00
C ARG A 84 -4.57 -17.00 13.49
N THR A 85 -5.55 -17.50 14.25
CA THR A 85 -5.35 -17.93 15.64
C THR A 85 -4.57 -19.25 15.69
N GLU A 86 -4.20 -19.68 16.90
CA GLU A 86 -3.55 -20.99 17.13
C GLU A 86 -4.42 -22.16 16.66
N GLU A 87 -5.75 -22.00 16.67
CA GLU A 87 -6.71 -22.98 16.13
C GLU A 87 -6.94 -22.86 14.62
N GLY A 88 -6.15 -22.03 13.91
CA GLY A 88 -6.23 -21.85 12.45
C GLY A 88 -7.43 -21.01 11.97
N LYS A 89 -8.17 -20.36 12.87
CA LYS A 89 -9.35 -19.53 12.53
C LYS A 89 -8.92 -18.11 12.11
N PRO A 90 -9.71 -17.41 11.28
CA PRO A 90 -9.45 -16.00 10.97
C PRO A 90 -9.36 -15.16 12.26
N LEU A 91 -8.28 -14.42 12.42
CA LEU A 91 -8.10 -13.52 13.56
C LEU A 91 -8.75 -12.17 13.26
N VAL A 92 -9.77 -11.81 14.03
CA VAL A 92 -10.30 -10.45 14.08
C VAL A 92 -9.76 -9.78 15.34
N LEU A 93 -9.10 -8.62 15.16
CA LEU A 93 -8.52 -7.87 16.26
C LEU A 93 -9.62 -7.28 17.14
N GLU A 94 -9.38 -7.24 18.45
CA GLU A 94 -10.37 -6.72 19.40
C GLU A 94 -10.69 -5.23 19.18
N VAL A 95 -9.69 -4.45 18.75
CA VAL A 95 -9.89 -3.04 18.37
C VAL A 95 -10.81 -2.88 17.16
N VAL A 96 -10.78 -3.82 16.21
CA VAL A 96 -11.66 -3.82 15.03
C VAL A 96 -13.09 -4.13 15.45
N ARG A 97 -13.29 -5.14 16.32
CA ARG A 97 -14.63 -5.47 16.85
C ARG A 97 -15.28 -4.26 17.56
N LYS A 98 -14.50 -3.55 18.37
CA LYS A 98 -14.97 -2.35 19.07
C LYS A 98 -15.35 -1.23 18.10
N ALA A 99 -14.53 -0.98 17.08
CA ALA A 99 -14.82 0.01 16.04
C ALA A 99 -16.08 -0.35 15.24
N GLU A 100 -16.25 -1.62 14.86
CA GLU A 100 -17.45 -2.11 14.17
C GLU A 100 -18.71 -1.93 15.02
N GLN A 101 -18.66 -2.24 16.32
CA GLN A 101 -19.78 -2.03 17.23
C GLN A 101 -20.13 -0.54 17.38
N GLN A 102 -19.14 0.33 17.47
CA GLN A 102 -19.35 1.78 17.55
C GLN A 102 -20.04 2.29 16.28
N LEU A 103 -19.53 1.91 15.10
CA LEU A 103 -20.10 2.30 13.81
C LEU A 103 -21.51 1.76 13.61
N ALA A 104 -21.79 0.52 14.02
CA ALA A 104 -23.11 -0.08 13.89
C ALA A 104 -24.17 0.58 14.78
N ASN A 105 -23.76 1.09 15.95
CA ASN A 105 -24.63 1.76 16.90
C ASN A 105 -24.81 3.26 16.61
N ASP A 106 -23.99 3.84 15.72
CA ASP A 106 -24.10 5.24 15.32
C ASP A 106 -25.16 5.43 14.22
N LEU A 107 -26.36 5.84 14.63
CA LEU A 107 -27.47 6.12 13.73
C LEU A 107 -27.33 7.48 13.01
N SER A 108 -26.37 8.31 13.39
CA SER A 108 -26.13 9.63 12.79
C SER A 108 -25.20 9.60 11.58
N CYS A 109 -24.58 8.44 11.32
CA CYS A 109 -23.63 8.25 10.23
C CYS A 109 -24.31 8.42 8.86
N ASP A 110 -23.94 9.48 8.14
CA ASP A 110 -24.31 9.65 6.73
C ASP A 110 -23.55 8.64 5.85
N LYS A 111 -24.29 7.99 4.96
CA LYS A 111 -23.79 6.97 4.02
C LYS A 111 -23.82 7.46 2.57
N GLY A 112 -23.89 8.78 2.38
CA GLY A 112 -23.73 9.44 1.11
C GLY A 112 -22.34 9.25 0.50
N TYR A 113 -22.16 9.81 -0.69
CA TYR A 113 -20.86 9.77 -1.36
C TYR A 113 -19.82 10.54 -0.56
N LEU A 114 -18.64 9.94 -0.45
CA LEU A 114 -17.46 10.63 0.06
C LEU A 114 -16.92 11.61 -0.99
N PRO A 115 -16.13 12.61 -0.56
CA PRO A 115 -15.24 13.34 -1.46
C PRO A 115 -14.37 12.41 -2.31
N ILE A 116 -13.89 12.91 -3.46
CA ILE A 116 -13.08 12.12 -4.41
C ILE A 116 -11.81 11.58 -3.75
N ASP A 117 -11.23 12.34 -2.83
CA ASP A 117 -10.04 11.99 -2.06
C ASP A 117 -10.32 11.16 -0.81
N GLY A 118 -11.60 10.92 -0.48
CA GLY A 118 -12.05 10.10 0.64
C GLY A 118 -12.36 10.87 1.92
N LEU A 119 -12.31 10.17 3.05
CA LEU A 119 -12.56 10.77 4.36
C LEU A 119 -11.34 11.56 4.83
N ALA A 120 -11.54 12.85 5.14
CA ALA A 120 -10.45 13.73 5.58
C ALA A 120 -9.72 13.22 6.83
N ASP A 121 -10.46 12.74 7.84
CA ASP A 121 -9.87 12.18 9.05
C ASP A 121 -9.13 10.87 8.79
N PHE A 122 -9.67 10.02 7.92
CA PHE A 122 -8.99 8.79 7.50
C PHE A 122 -7.64 9.11 6.84
N ASN A 123 -7.62 10.07 5.91
CA ASN A 123 -6.42 10.50 5.21
C ASN A 123 -5.37 11.06 6.19
N LYS A 124 -5.79 11.97 7.08
CA LYS A 124 -4.91 12.58 8.09
C LYS A 124 -4.31 11.55 9.05
N LEU A 125 -5.14 10.65 9.59
CA LEU A 125 -4.69 9.61 10.52
C LEU A 125 -3.84 8.55 9.83
N SER A 126 -4.13 8.22 8.56
CA SER A 126 -3.30 7.30 7.77
C SER A 126 -1.91 7.87 7.52
N ALA A 127 -1.81 9.16 7.17
CA ALA A 127 -0.52 9.83 7.00
C ALA A 127 0.31 9.80 8.29
N LYS A 128 -0.30 10.09 9.44
CA LYS A 128 0.33 10.00 10.76
C LYS A 128 0.76 8.59 11.13
N LEU A 129 -0.07 7.59 10.85
CA LEU A 129 0.26 6.18 11.12
C LEU A 129 1.51 5.74 10.36
N ILE A 130 1.67 6.19 9.11
CA ILE A 130 2.79 5.80 8.25
C ILE A 130 4.06 6.63 8.51
N LEU A 131 3.92 7.94 8.69
CA LEU A 131 5.06 8.86 8.79
C LEU A 131 5.46 9.21 10.23
N GLY A 132 4.65 8.84 11.22
CA GLY A 132 4.77 9.26 12.60
C GLY A 132 4.09 10.61 12.88
N ASP A 133 3.78 10.87 14.15
CA ASP A 133 3.13 12.10 14.59
C ASP A 133 4.06 13.33 14.48
N ASP A 134 5.37 13.13 14.62
CA ASP A 134 6.40 14.18 14.58
C ASP A 134 7.02 14.36 13.18
N SER A 135 6.28 13.97 12.14
CA SER A 135 6.80 14.04 10.76
C SER A 135 6.86 15.47 10.24
N HIS A 136 8.07 16.00 10.02
CA HIS A 136 8.27 17.28 9.36
C HIS A 136 7.60 17.37 7.98
N ALA A 137 7.49 16.26 7.24
CA ALA A 137 6.78 16.26 5.96
C ALA A 137 5.27 16.57 6.12
N VAL A 138 4.67 16.13 7.21
CA VAL A 138 3.27 16.44 7.55
C VAL A 138 3.15 17.88 8.06
N GLU A 139 4.05 18.31 8.96
CA GLU A 139 4.07 19.68 9.50
C GLU A 139 4.23 20.75 8.40
N GLU A 140 5.10 20.47 7.43
CA GLU A 140 5.41 21.37 6.32
C GLU A 140 4.44 21.22 5.14
N ASN A 141 3.31 20.52 5.31
CA ASN A 141 2.27 20.31 4.30
C ASN A 141 2.78 19.73 2.97
N ARG A 142 3.78 18.83 3.02
CA ARG A 142 4.34 18.19 1.84
C ARG A 142 3.72 16.83 1.52
N VAL A 143 2.72 16.41 2.28
CA VAL A 143 2.10 15.08 2.16
C VAL A 143 0.69 15.23 1.60
N VAL A 144 0.43 14.54 0.50
CA VAL A 144 -0.93 14.37 -0.05
C VAL A 144 -1.35 12.92 0.20
N THR A 145 -2.57 12.73 0.71
CA THR A 145 -3.14 11.41 0.97
C THR A 145 -4.51 11.30 0.31
N ILE A 146 -4.72 10.21 -0.41
CA ILE A 146 -5.97 9.88 -1.10
C ILE A 146 -6.37 8.48 -0.64
N GLN A 147 -7.63 8.32 -0.23
CA GLN A 147 -8.17 7.02 0.14
C GLN A 147 -8.36 6.16 -1.12
N CYS A 148 -7.83 4.93 -1.10
CA CYS A 148 -7.95 4.00 -2.22
C CYS A 148 -8.44 2.61 -1.76
N LEU A 149 -8.78 1.77 -2.74
CA LEU A 149 -9.24 0.39 -2.51
C LEU A 149 -8.06 -0.53 -2.15
N SER A 150 -7.67 -0.53 -0.88
CA SER A 150 -6.53 -1.31 -0.37
C SER A 150 -5.23 -0.98 -1.12
N GLY A 151 -4.16 -1.75 -0.88
CA GLY A 151 -2.85 -1.51 -1.50
C GLY A 151 -2.88 -1.63 -3.03
N THR A 152 -3.65 -2.58 -3.58
CA THR A 152 -3.75 -2.76 -5.04
C THR A 152 -4.40 -1.55 -5.71
N GLY A 153 -5.45 -0.98 -5.12
CA GLY A 153 -6.08 0.25 -5.59
C GLY A 153 -5.12 1.43 -5.49
N SER A 154 -4.41 1.57 -4.37
CA SER A 154 -3.38 2.61 -4.20
C SER A 154 -2.31 2.56 -5.29
N LEU A 155 -1.87 1.36 -5.68
CA LEU A 155 -0.88 1.21 -6.74
C LEU A 155 -1.43 1.53 -8.12
N ARG A 156 -2.68 1.14 -8.38
CA ARG A 156 -3.34 1.45 -9.65
C ARG A 156 -3.47 2.95 -9.86
N GLU A 157 -3.86 3.69 -8.82
CA GLU A 157 -4.04 5.15 -8.89
C GLU A 157 -2.72 5.92 -8.78
N GLY A 158 -1.74 5.42 -8.02
CA GLY A 158 -0.42 6.06 -7.89
C GLY A 158 0.47 5.88 -9.12
N LYS A 159 0.29 4.78 -9.87
CA LYS A 159 1.06 4.46 -11.09
C LYS A 159 1.15 5.63 -12.09
N PRO A 160 0.02 6.20 -12.58
CA PRO A 160 0.08 7.22 -13.62
C PRO A 160 0.75 8.50 -13.14
N LEU A 161 0.58 8.83 -11.85
CA LEU A 161 1.18 10.00 -11.24
C LEU A 161 2.71 9.93 -11.27
N VAL A 162 3.28 8.80 -10.86
CA VAL A 162 4.74 8.59 -10.90
C VAL A 162 5.27 8.64 -12.33
N LEU A 163 4.58 8.01 -13.27
CA LEU A 163 4.96 8.02 -14.68
C LEU A 163 4.96 9.42 -15.29
N GLU A 164 3.95 10.24 -14.95
CA GLU A 164 3.87 11.62 -15.42
C GLU A 164 5.02 12.48 -14.89
N VAL A 165 5.37 12.30 -13.61
CA VAL A 165 6.51 12.97 -12.97
C VAL A 165 7.82 12.59 -13.66
N VAL A 166 8.05 11.30 -13.90
CA VAL A 166 9.27 10.80 -14.57
C VAL A 166 9.35 11.33 -16.00
N ARG A 167 8.26 11.26 -16.78
CA ARG A 167 8.24 11.80 -18.16
C ARG A 167 8.61 13.28 -18.20
N LYS A 168 8.09 14.07 -17.26
CA LYS A 168 8.41 15.50 -17.18
C LYS A 168 9.88 15.75 -16.87
N ALA A 169 10.47 14.97 -15.97
CA ALA A 169 11.89 15.06 -15.65
C ALA A 169 12.78 14.69 -16.86
N GLU A 170 12.43 13.62 -17.58
CA GLU A 170 13.14 13.21 -18.80
C GLU A 170 13.06 14.27 -19.91
N GLN A 171 11.89 14.87 -20.11
CA GLN A 171 11.71 15.96 -21.06
C GLN A 171 12.55 17.18 -20.72
N GLN A 172 12.63 17.54 -19.44
CA GLN A 172 13.44 18.67 -19.00
C GLN A 172 14.92 18.40 -19.29
N LEU A 173 15.43 17.21 -18.93
CA LEU A 173 16.81 16.83 -19.21
C LEU A 173 17.13 16.84 -20.71
N ALA A 174 16.18 16.42 -21.55
CA ALA A 174 16.35 16.44 -23.01
C ALA A 174 16.35 17.86 -23.60
N ASN A 175 15.68 18.82 -22.96
CA ASN A 175 15.65 20.23 -23.38
C ASN A 175 16.89 21.03 -22.93
N ASP A 176 17.59 20.54 -21.90
CA ASP A 176 18.79 21.17 -21.34
C ASP A 176 20.09 20.73 -22.05
N LEU A 177 20.01 19.84 -23.04
CA LEU A 177 21.10 19.34 -23.90
C LEU A 177 21.09 19.98 -25.29
#